data_AF-A0A920KRT3-F1
#
_entry.id   AF-A0A920KRT3-F1
#
_cell.length_a   1.000
_cell.length_b   1.000
_cell.length_c   1.000
_cell.angle_alpha   90.00
_cell.angle_beta   90.00
_cell.angle_gamma   90.00
#
_symmetry.space_group_name_H-M   'P 1'
#
loop_
_entity.id
_entity.type
_entity.pdbx_description
1 polymer ?
#
loop_
_entity_poly.entity_id
_entity_poly.type
_entity_poly.pdbx_seq_one_letter_code
_entity_poly.pdbx_strand_id
1 'polypeptide(L)'
;MLRKTLSLTIVDLTHRDTLMTENATYPIPAGFNDAHITPERYQNLYQQSLDDPDSFWSEQAQILDWHMPWRPSQRQISTGPLVGSWARN
;
A
#
# COMPACT_ATOMS: atom_id res chain seq x y z
N MET A 1 -1.66 28.50 -46.67
CA MET A 1 -2.86 28.00 -45.95
C MET A 1 -2.76 26.47 -45.96
N LEU A 2 -2.05 25.78 -45.04
CA LEU A 2 -2.36 25.53 -43.62
C LEU A 2 -3.86 25.26 -43.42
N ARG A 3 -4.36 24.08 -43.01
CA ARG A 3 -3.78 22.93 -42.30
C ARG A 3 -4.58 21.69 -42.76
N LYS A 4 -3.93 20.66 -43.28
CA LYS A 4 -4.59 19.45 -43.79
C LYS A 4 -3.92 18.21 -43.21
N THR A 5 -3.92 18.10 -41.89
CA THR A 5 -3.47 16.92 -41.14
C THR A 5 -3.77 17.24 -39.68
N LEU A 6 -4.65 16.48 -39.05
CA LEU A 6 -4.82 16.27 -37.59
C LEU A 6 -6.23 15.74 -37.37
N SER A 7 -6.46 14.48 -37.72
CA SER A 7 -7.64 13.74 -37.25
C SER A 7 -7.31 12.26 -37.26
N LEU A 8 -6.33 11.84 -36.46
CA LEU A 8 -6.02 10.42 -36.27
C LEU A 8 -5.22 10.13 -34.99
N THR A 9 -5.53 10.71 -33.81
CA THR A 9 -4.80 10.33 -32.57
C THR A 9 -5.46 10.71 -31.23
N ILE A 10 -6.78 10.52 -31.05
CA ILE A 10 -7.38 10.69 -29.69
C ILE A 10 -8.28 9.50 -29.28
N VAL A 11 -8.91 8.79 -30.22
CA VAL A 11 -9.84 7.69 -29.88
C VAL A 11 -9.15 6.33 -29.64
N ASP A 12 -7.93 6.14 -30.16
CA ASP A 12 -7.18 4.87 -30.03
C ASP A 12 -6.47 4.71 -28.67
N LEU A 13 -6.10 5.83 -28.03
CA LEU A 13 -5.30 5.82 -26.81
C LEU A 13 -6.11 5.46 -25.55
N THR A 14 -7.42 5.71 -25.55
CA THR A 14 -8.30 5.42 -24.41
C THR A 14 -8.61 3.93 -24.22
N HIS A 15 -8.26 3.07 -25.17
CA HIS A 15 -8.52 1.63 -25.11
C HIS A 15 -7.35 0.82 -24.51
N ARG A 16 -6.14 1.38 -24.41
CA ARG A 16 -4.95 0.67 -23.88
C ARG A 16 -4.75 0.83 -22.38
N ASP A 17 -5.22 1.92 -21.78
CA ASP A 17 -5.03 2.17 -20.34
C ASP A 17 -6.05 1.42 -19.45
N THR A 18 -7.19 1.02 -20.02
CA THR A 18 -8.28 0.36 -19.28
C THR A 18 -8.03 -1.13 -19.01
N LEU A 19 -7.10 -1.78 -19.73
CA LEU A 19 -6.83 -3.22 -19.59
C LEU A 19 -5.94 -3.56 -18.39
N MET A 20 -5.28 -2.58 -17.76
CA MET A 20 -4.39 -2.80 -16.60
C MET A 20 -5.03 -2.45 -15.26
N THR A 21 -6.27 -1.93 -15.26
CA THR A 21 -6.98 -1.50 -14.05
C THR A 21 -8.31 -2.24 -13.90
N GLU A 22 -8.29 -3.56 -14.01
CA GLU A 22 -9.36 -4.37 -13.45
C GLU A 22 -9.08 -4.55 -11.95
N ASN A 23 -9.72 -3.74 -11.12
CA ASN A 23 -9.62 -3.82 -9.66
C ASN A 23 -10.41 -5.05 -9.15
N ALA A 24 -10.00 -6.24 -9.57
CA ALA A 24 -10.64 -7.50 -9.24
C ALA A 24 -10.44 -7.79 -7.75
N THR A 25 -11.51 -7.64 -6.97
CA THR A 25 -11.53 -8.04 -5.55
C THR A 25 -11.90 -9.51 -5.48
N TYR A 26 -11.03 -10.33 -4.90
CA TYR A 26 -11.27 -11.76 -4.71
C TYR A 26 -11.88 -12.01 -3.33
N PRO A 27 -13.10 -12.59 -3.24
CA PRO A 27 -13.70 -12.90 -1.95
C PRO A 27 -12.90 -14.02 -1.25
N ILE A 28 -12.96 -14.03 0.08
CA ILE A 28 -12.38 -15.11 0.88
C ILE A 28 -13.12 -16.42 0.54
N PRO A 29 -12.42 -17.48 0.12
CA PRO A 29 -13.05 -18.75 -0.21
C PRO A 29 -13.82 -19.36 0.97
N ALA A 30 -14.91 -20.08 0.69
CA ALA A 30 -15.61 -20.85 1.72
C ALA A 30 -14.67 -21.88 2.35
N GLY A 31 -14.63 -21.95 3.68
CA GLY A 31 -13.75 -22.86 4.43
C GLY A 31 -12.51 -22.20 5.05
N PHE A 32 -12.24 -20.92 4.77
CA PHE A 32 -11.17 -20.14 5.40
C PHE A 32 -11.49 -19.61 6.82
N ASN A 33 -12.47 -20.22 7.50
CA ASN A 33 -12.91 -19.80 8.83
C ASN A 33 -11.84 -20.04 9.91
N ASP A 34 -10.88 -20.94 9.66
CA ASP A 34 -9.77 -21.26 10.57
C ASP A 34 -8.56 -20.32 10.38
N ALA A 35 -8.70 -19.28 9.56
CA ALA A 35 -7.65 -18.28 9.43
C ALA A 35 -7.39 -17.59 10.78
N HIS A 36 -6.12 -17.39 11.12
CA HIS A 36 -5.74 -16.71 12.37
C HIS A 36 -6.25 -15.26 12.45
N ILE A 37 -6.56 -14.65 11.31
CA ILE A 37 -7.05 -13.28 11.18
C ILE A 37 -8.31 -13.27 10.31
N THR A 38 -9.41 -12.76 10.87
CA THR A 38 -10.64 -12.43 10.14
C THR A 38 -10.61 -10.98 9.63
N PRO A 39 -11.47 -10.58 8.69
CA PRO A 39 -11.56 -9.19 8.24
C PRO A 39 -11.81 -8.19 9.37
N GLU A 40 -12.71 -8.51 10.31
CA GLU A 40 -12.98 -7.64 11.45
C GLU A 40 -11.77 -7.54 12.39
N ARG A 41 -11.10 -8.67 12.64
CA ARG A 41 -9.89 -8.71 13.46
C ARG A 41 -8.76 -7.91 12.81
N TYR A 42 -8.57 -8.04 11.50
CA TYR A 42 -7.61 -7.22 10.75
C TYR A 42 -7.92 -5.74 10.92
N GLN A 43 -9.18 -5.34 10.75
CA GLN A 43 -9.56 -3.93 10.85
C GLN A 43 -9.29 -3.36 12.25
N ASN A 44 -9.59 -4.12 13.30
CA ASN A 44 -9.31 -3.69 14.67
C ASN A 44 -7.81 -3.59 14.96
N LEU A 45 -7.02 -4.62 14.62
CA LEU A 45 -5.57 -4.62 14.80
C LEU A 45 -4.90 -3.50 13.99
N TYR A 46 -5.41 -3.24 12.78
CA TYR A 46 -4.91 -2.17 11.94
C TYR A 46 -5.17 -0.79 12.57
N GLN A 47 -6.37 -0.53 13.09
CA GLN A 47 -6.67 0.71 13.82
C GLN A 47 -5.75 0.86 15.04
N GLN A 48 -5.59 -0.20 15.85
CA GLN A 48 -4.67 -0.16 16.99
C GLN A 48 -3.23 0.17 16.58
N SER A 49 -2.77 -0.38 15.45
CA SER A 49 -1.42 -0.11 14.93
C SER A 49 -1.20 1.35 14.50
N LEU A 50 -2.28 2.09 14.24
CA LEU A 50 -2.26 3.53 13.92
C LEU A 50 -2.40 4.39 15.17
N ASP A 51 -3.32 4.04 16.06
CA ASP A 51 -3.66 4.82 17.25
C ASP A 51 -2.60 4.71 18.35
N ASP A 52 -2.08 3.51 18.59
CA ASP A 52 -1.03 3.25 19.59
C ASP A 52 0.02 2.27 19.02
N PRO A 53 0.91 2.75 18.13
CA PRO A 53 1.90 1.91 17.48
C PRO A 53 2.91 1.30 18.46
N ASP A 54 3.29 2.03 19.51
CA ASP A 54 4.34 1.58 20.44
C ASP A 54 3.86 0.37 21.25
N SER A 55 2.63 0.42 21.78
CA SER A 55 2.04 -0.71 22.48
C SER A 55 1.79 -1.88 21.53
N PHE A 56 1.18 -1.62 20.37
CA PHE A 56 0.87 -2.67 19.38
C PHE A 56 2.11 -3.45 18.97
N TRP A 57 3.19 -2.77 18.53
CA TRP A 57 4.39 -3.46 18.08
C TRP A 57 5.18 -4.09 19.22
N SER A 58 5.09 -3.56 20.45
CA SER A 58 5.71 -4.18 21.62
C SER A 58 5.04 -5.50 21.99
N GLU A 59 3.73 -5.63 21.83
CA GLU A 59 3.03 -6.92 21.98
C GLU A 59 3.45 -7.92 20.90
N GLN A 60 3.50 -7.49 19.64
CA GLN A 60 3.93 -8.36 18.53
C GLN A 60 5.39 -8.82 18.68
N ALA A 61 6.25 -7.97 19.24
CA ALA A 61 7.67 -8.30 19.44
C ALA A 61 7.89 -9.42 20.48
N GLN A 62 6.92 -9.72 21.35
CA GLN A 62 7.05 -10.80 22.36
C GLN A 62 7.07 -12.20 21.74
N ILE A 63 6.60 -12.35 20.50
CA ILE A 63 6.58 -13.63 19.78
C ILE A 63 8.00 -14.05 19.35
N LEU A 64 8.94 -13.10 19.30
CA LEU A 64 10.30 -13.31 18.84
C LEU A 64 11.27 -13.40 20.03
N ASP A 65 12.25 -14.30 19.92
CA ASP A 65 13.39 -14.35 20.83
C ASP A 65 14.47 -13.36 20.38
N TRP A 66 14.61 -12.27 21.12
CA TRP A 66 15.61 -11.24 20.83
C TRP A 66 16.90 -11.48 21.59
N HIS A 67 18.04 -11.24 20.94
CA HIS A 67 19.35 -11.23 21.62
C HIS A 67 19.50 -10.05 22.60
N MET A 68 18.74 -8.97 22.41
CA MET A 68 18.66 -7.81 23.31
C MET A 68 17.20 -7.43 23.53
N PRO A 69 16.82 -6.88 24.70
CA PRO A 69 15.43 -6.49 24.95
C PRO A 69 14.89 -5.56 23.87
N TRP A 70 13.68 -5.85 23.40
CA TRP A 70 12.97 -5.02 22.45
C TRP A 70 12.79 -3.59 22.98
N ARG A 71 12.91 -2.60 22.08
CA ARG A 71 12.62 -1.19 22.37
C ARG A 71 11.88 -0.59 21.17
N PRO A 72 10.71 0.04 21.38
CA PRO A 72 9.99 0.69 20.29
C PRO A 72 10.82 1.86 19.71
N SER A 73 10.80 1.99 18.39
CA SER A 73 11.53 3.05 17.67
C SER A 73 10.65 4.28 17.49
N GLN A 74 11.17 5.47 17.76
CA GLN A 74 10.46 6.72 17.50
C GLN A 74 10.33 6.93 15.98
N ARG A 75 9.09 6.96 15.47
CA ARG A 75 8.82 7.13 14.03
C ARG A 75 9.19 8.55 13.58
N GLN A 76 10.31 8.70 12.89
CA GLN A 76 10.71 9.95 12.24
C GLN A 76 10.51 9.83 10.72
N ILE A 77 9.38 10.35 10.21
CA ILE A 77 9.19 10.54 8.77
C ILE A 77 9.39 12.03 8.50
N SER A 78 10.59 12.42 8.09
CA SER A 78 10.81 13.77 7.55
C SER A 78 10.43 13.76 6.06
N THR A 79 9.22 14.21 5.74
CA THR A 79 8.85 14.51 4.35
C THR A 79 9.49 15.84 3.94
N GLY A 80 10.81 15.86 3.78
CA GLY A 80 11.48 16.91 3.01
C GLY A 80 11.06 16.81 1.54
N PRO A 81 11.15 17.88 0.73
CA PRO A 81 10.81 17.78 -0.68
C PRO A 81 11.64 16.68 -1.33
N LEU A 82 10.99 15.62 -1.79
CA LEU A 82 11.58 14.59 -2.64
C LEU A 82 11.78 15.19 -4.04
N VAL A 83 12.56 16.27 -4.15
CA VAL A 83 13.03 16.78 -5.45
C VAL A 83 14.12 15.81 -5.91
N GLY A 84 13.65 14.69 -6.49
CA GLY A 84 14.51 13.66 -7.05
C GLY A 84 15.37 14.25 -8.17
N SER A 85 16.67 14.36 -7.91
CA SER A 85 17.70 14.66 -8.91
C SER A 85 18.08 13.40 -9.71
N TRP A 86 17.08 12.70 -10.29
CA TRP A 86 17.28 11.48 -11.08
C TRP A 86 16.99 11.67 -12.57
N ALA A 87 16.82 12.92 -13.03
CA ALA A 87 16.59 13.25 -14.42
C ALA A 87 17.48 14.42 -14.86
N ARG A 88 18.78 14.17 -15.00
CA ARG A 88 19.67 14.96 -15.88
C ARG A 88 20.71 14.04 -16.50
N ASN A 89 20.44 13.62 -17.73
CA ASN A 89 21.42 13.34 -18.78
C ASN A 89 20.89 13.99 -20.06
#